data_AF-A0A392RB03-F1
#
_entry.id   AF-A0A392RB03-F1
#
_cell.length_a   1.000
_cell.length_b   1.000
_cell.length_c   1.000
_cell.angle_alpha   90.00
_cell.angle_beta   90.00
_cell.angle_gamma   90.00
#
_symmetry.space_group_name_H-M   'P 1'
#
loop_
_entity.id
_entity.type
_entity.pdbx_description
1 polymer ?
#
loop_
_entity_poly.entity_id
_entity_poly.type
_entity_poly.pdbx_seq_one_letter_code
_entity_poly.pdbx_strand_id
1 'polypeptide(L)'
;ESLETFRFYLSGFSDFIQGSYDIMFAEFYAIYQGFSLAKDMEIEKLVCYSDSLMYCINLITGPNVKYHVHAMLIQDIKELLSNNKCFSLPHP
;
A
#
# COMPACT_ATOMS: atom_id res chain seq x y z
N GLU A 1 25.25 -0.63 -22.37
CA GLU A 1 24.49 0.58 -21.98
C GLU A 1 23.92 0.35 -20.60
N SER A 2 24.33 1.18 -19.63
CA SER A 2 23.86 1.13 -18.25
C SER A 2 22.46 1.76 -18.19
N LEU A 3 21.42 0.95 -18.02
CA LEU A 3 20.11 1.43 -17.59
C LEU A 3 20.27 1.99 -16.17
N GLU A 4 20.51 3.29 -16.03
CA GLU A 4 20.20 3.99 -14.79
C GLU A 4 18.68 3.86 -14.59
N THR A 5 18.29 2.92 -13.74
CA THR A 5 16.91 2.88 -13.25
C THR A 5 16.73 4.10 -12.36
N PHE A 6 16.21 5.18 -12.93
CA PHE A 6 15.79 6.33 -12.14
C PHE A 6 14.74 5.86 -11.12
N ARG A 7 15.10 5.94 -9.83
CA ARG A 7 14.18 5.70 -8.73
C ARG A 7 13.54 7.02 -8.36
N PHE A 8 12.27 7.18 -8.71
CA PHE A 8 11.46 8.31 -8.26
C PHE A 8 10.75 7.93 -6.97
N TYR A 9 10.67 8.88 -6.04
CA TYR A 9 9.88 8.74 -4.82
C TYR A 9 8.53 9.42 -5.04
N LEU A 10 7.45 8.69 -4.74
CA LEU A 10 6.13 9.30 -4.61
C LEU A 10 6.02 9.91 -3.22
N SER A 11 5.75 11.21 -3.17
CA SER A 11 5.39 11.90 -1.94
C SER A 11 3.89 12.18 -1.94
N GLY A 12 3.22 11.83 -0.86
CA GLY A 12 1.81 12.13 -0.63
C GLY A 12 1.61 12.58 0.81
N PHE A 13 0.53 13.31 1.06
CA PHE A 13 0.13 13.71 2.40
C PHE A 13 -1.33 13.29 2.61
N SER A 14 -1.58 12.64 3.74
CA SER A 14 -2.94 12.43 4.25
C SER A 14 -3.14 13.42 5.39
N ASP A 15 -4.11 14.32 5.22
CA ASP A 15 -4.61 15.18 6.30
C ASP A 15 -5.12 14.35 7.49
N PHE A 16 -5.51 15.04 8.56
CA PHE A 16 -6.05 14.41 9.77
C PHE A 16 -7.19 13.43 9.44
N ILE A 17 -6.97 12.16 9.77
CA ILE A 17 -7.96 11.11 9.62
C ILE A 17 -8.92 11.17 10.81
N GLN A 18 -10.08 11.80 10.60
CA GLN A 18 -11.07 12.00 11.66
C GLN A 18 -11.63 10.66 12.18
N GLY A 19 -11.61 10.47 13.49
CA GLY A 19 -12.18 9.29 14.15
C GLY A 19 -11.27 8.06 14.23
N SER A 20 -10.02 8.16 13.77
CA SER A 20 -9.03 7.08 13.91
C SER A 20 -7.87 7.50 14.81
N TYR A 21 -7.75 6.86 15.97
CA TYR A 21 -6.52 6.85 16.77
C TYR A 21 -5.66 5.61 16.47
N ASP A 22 -6.08 4.80 15.50
CA ASP A 22 -5.42 3.54 15.19
C ASP A 22 -4.31 3.79 14.16
N ILE A 23 -3.07 3.63 14.63
CA ILE A 23 -1.86 3.73 13.81
C ILE A 23 -1.95 2.75 12.62
N MET A 24 -2.52 1.56 12.84
CA MET A 24 -2.68 0.55 11.79
C MET A 24 -3.62 1.02 10.67
N PHE A 25 -4.68 1.75 11.01
CA PHE A 25 -5.58 2.33 10.00
C PHE A 25 -4.86 3.38 9.16
N ALA A 26 -4.09 4.27 9.79
CA ALA A 26 -3.34 5.29 9.10
C ALA A 26 -2.33 4.67 8.12
N GLU A 27 -1.67 3.58 8.52
CA GLU A 27 -0.73 2.84 7.68
C GLU A 27 -1.42 2.16 6.48
N PHE A 28 -2.52 1.44 6.70
CA PHE A 28 -3.28 0.86 5.58
C PHE A 28 -3.79 1.93 4.62
N TYR A 29 -4.26 3.05 5.15
CA TYR A 29 -4.76 4.16 4.35
C TYR A 29 -3.64 4.82 3.53
N ALA A 30 -2.45 5.00 4.12
CA ALA A 30 -1.29 5.51 3.41
C ALA A 30 -0.87 4.60 2.24
N ILE A 31 -0.88 3.28 2.44
CA ILE A 31 -0.59 2.30 1.37
C ILE A 31 -1.65 2.39 0.26
N TYR A 32 -2.92 2.38 0.62
CA TYR A 32 -4.03 2.48 -0.34
C TYR A 32 -3.94 3.76 -1.17
N GLN A 33 -3.69 4.91 -0.53
CA GLN A 33 -3.52 6.19 -1.20
C GLN A 33 -2.27 6.22 -2.09
N GLY A 34 -1.15 5.66 -1.63
CA GLY A 34 0.07 5.55 -2.43
C GLY A 34 -0.14 4.74 -3.71
N PHE A 35 -0.82 3.59 -3.63
CA PHE A 35 -1.16 2.78 -4.81
C PHE A 35 -2.19 3.45 -5.73
N SER A 36 -3.18 4.14 -5.15
CA SER A 36 -4.18 4.86 -5.94
C SER A 36 -3.54 6.02 -6.71
N LEU A 37 -2.69 6.80 -6.06
CA LEU A 37 -1.92 7.86 -6.70
C LEU A 37 -1.01 7.33 -7.80
N ALA A 38 -0.32 6.21 -7.57
CA ALA A 38 0.52 5.59 -8.58
C ALA A 38 -0.28 5.13 -9.80
N LYS A 39 -1.49 4.59 -9.58
CA LYS A 39 -2.41 4.23 -10.65
C LYS A 39 -2.87 5.46 -11.43
N ASP A 40 -3.23 6.55 -10.74
CA ASP A 40 -3.68 7.80 -11.37
C ASP A 40 -2.55 8.49 -12.17
N MET A 41 -1.30 8.32 -11.74
CA MET A 41 -0.11 8.79 -12.43
C MET A 41 0.39 7.83 -13.53
N GLU A 42 -0.34 6.74 -13.80
CA GLU A 42 0.02 5.71 -14.79
C GLU A 42 1.44 5.11 -14.55
N ILE A 43 1.87 5.05 -13.28
CA ILE A 43 3.18 4.50 -12.93
C ILE A 43 3.15 2.99 -13.08
N GLU A 44 3.89 2.50 -14.07
CA GLU A 44 3.92 1.08 -14.41
C GLU A 44 4.58 0.20 -13.34
N LYS A 45 5.48 0.72 -12.48
CA LYS A 45 6.21 -0.08 -11.47
C LYS A 45 6.39 0.72 -10.19
N LEU A 46 5.89 0.17 -9.08
CA LEU A 46 6.02 0.78 -7.76
C LEU A 46 6.37 -0.28 -6.72
N VAL A 47 7.34 0.05 -5.86
CA VAL A 47 7.68 -0.73 -4.68
C VAL A 47 7.34 0.12 -3.46
N CYS A 48 6.44 -0.38 -2.60
CA CYS A 48 6.06 0.32 -1.37
C CYS A 48 6.89 -0.21 -0.20
N TYR A 49 7.63 0.68 0.46
CA TYR A 49 8.37 0.40 1.69
C TYR A 49 7.70 1.17 2.83
N SER A 50 7.41 0.50 3.95
CA SER A 50 6.95 1.11 5.20
C SER A 50 7.75 0.51 6.36
N ASP A 51 7.88 1.20 7.50
CA ASP A 51 8.57 0.64 8.66
C ASP A 51 7.62 -0.15 9.59
N SER A 52 6.32 -0.06 9.35
CA SER A 52 5.26 -0.78 10.08
C SER A 52 4.95 -2.18 9.50
N LEU A 53 5.68 -2.58 8.44
CA LEU A 53 5.36 -3.61 7.45
C LEU A 53 5.07 -5.02 7.99
N MET A 54 5.56 -5.44 9.16
CA MET A 54 5.46 -6.87 9.48
C MET A 54 4.02 -7.32 9.75
N TYR A 55 3.17 -6.50 10.37
CA TYR A 55 1.77 -6.87 10.61
C TYR A 55 0.88 -6.57 9.40
N CYS A 56 1.04 -5.38 8.81
CA CYS A 56 0.20 -4.94 7.69
C CYS A 56 0.46 -5.72 6.40
N ILE A 57 1.72 -5.99 6.02
CA ILE A 57 2.02 -6.85 4.86
C ILE A 57 1.41 -8.22 5.12
N ASN A 58 1.62 -8.83 6.29
CA ASN A 58 1.13 -10.18 6.56
C ASN A 58 -0.40 -10.30 6.46
N LEU A 59 -1.15 -9.24 6.78
CA LEU A 59 -2.60 -9.21 6.57
C LEU A 59 -3.00 -9.02 5.09
N ILE A 60 -2.20 -8.28 4.31
CA ILE A 60 -2.40 -8.03 2.88
C ILE A 60 -1.95 -9.21 2.01
N THR A 61 -0.84 -9.89 2.34
CA THR A 61 -0.33 -11.05 1.59
C THR A 61 -0.88 -12.36 2.13
N GLY A 62 -1.42 -12.36 3.35
CA GLY A 62 -2.00 -13.52 4.02
C GLY A 62 -3.45 -13.83 3.64
N PRO A 63 -4.06 -14.84 4.30
CA PRO A 63 -5.42 -15.27 4.04
C PRO A 63 -6.45 -14.16 4.31
N ASN A 64 -7.65 -14.29 3.72
CA ASN A 64 -8.68 -13.26 3.88
C ASN A 64 -9.21 -13.17 5.30
N VAL A 65 -9.02 -11.98 5.89
CA VAL A 65 -9.36 -11.67 7.28
C VAL A 65 -10.80 -11.16 7.34
N LYS A 66 -11.78 -12.07 7.43
CA LYS A 66 -13.21 -11.73 7.38
C LYS A 66 -13.73 -10.93 8.58
N TYR A 67 -13.00 -10.92 9.70
CA TYR A 67 -13.43 -10.32 10.97
C TYR A 67 -12.49 -9.22 11.47
N HIS A 68 -11.60 -8.72 10.61
CA HIS A 68 -10.72 -7.61 10.98
C HIS A 68 -11.49 -6.28 10.90
N VAL A 69 -11.26 -5.38 11.87
CA VAL A 69 -11.88 -4.04 11.88
C VAL A 69 -11.61 -3.24 10.59
N HIS A 70 -10.51 -3.55 9.91
CA HIS A 70 -10.12 -2.96 8.62
C HIS A 70 -10.22 -3.93 7.43
N ALA A 71 -11.02 -4.99 7.53
CA ALA A 71 -11.11 -6.03 6.49
C ALA A 71 -11.44 -5.49 5.09
N MET A 72 -12.29 -4.47 4.99
CA MET A 72 -12.65 -3.84 3.71
C MET A 72 -11.43 -3.18 3.05
N LEU A 73 -10.73 -2.32 3.80
CA LEU A 73 -9.54 -1.63 3.30
C LEU A 73 -8.42 -2.60 2.92
N ILE A 74 -8.24 -3.69 3.69
CA ILE A 74 -7.29 -4.75 3.36
C ILE A 74 -7.66 -5.44 2.03
N GLN A 75 -8.94 -5.72 1.82
CA GLN A 75 -9.43 -6.34 0.58
C GLN A 75 -9.24 -5.41 -0.63
N ASP A 76 -9.52 -4.11 -0.47
CA ASP A 76 -9.33 -3.12 -1.54
C ASP A 76 -7.85 -3.02 -1.96
N ILE A 77 -6.93 -3.03 -0.99
CA ILE A 77 -5.48 -3.05 -1.26
C ILE A 77 -5.08 -4.35 -1.98
N LYS A 78 -5.61 -5.51 -1.57
CA LYS A 78 -5.36 -6.79 -2.25
C LYS A 78 -5.83 -6.78 -3.70
N GLU A 79 -6.99 -6.19 -3.97
CA GLU A 79 -7.50 -6.03 -5.34
C GLU A 79 -6.63 -5.09 -6.16
N LEU A 80 -6.19 -3.96 -5.59
CA LEU A 80 -5.24 -3.06 -6.26
C LEU A 80 -3.93 -3.76 -6.62
N LEU A 81 -3.36 -4.57 -5.72
CA LEU A 81 -2.16 -5.36 -5.99
C LEU A 81 -2.38 -6.44 -7.05
N SER A 82 -3.53 -7.12 -7.01
CA SER A 82 -3.85 -8.20 -7.95
C SER A 82 -4.10 -7.67 -9.37
N ASN A 83 -4.74 -6.50 -9.47
CA ASN A 83 -5.01 -5.84 -10.75
C ASN A 83 -3.75 -5.18 -11.34
N ASN A 84 -2.81 -4.77 -10.50
CA ASN A 84 -1.57 -4.11 -10.91
C ASN A 84 -0.36 -5.01 -10.61
N LYS A 85 -0.06 -5.93 -11.55
CA LYS A 85 1.02 -6.93 -11.44
C LYS A 85 2.42 -6.37 -11.16
N CYS A 86 2.61 -5.07 -11.32
CA CYS A 86 3.88 -4.39 -11.11
C CYS A 86 3.97 -3.63 -9.78
N PHE A 87 2.93 -3.67 -8.95
CA PHE A 87 3.01 -3.18 -7.58
C PHE A 87 3.49 -4.32 -6.69
N SER A 88 4.51 -4.04 -5.88
CA SER A 88 5.05 -5.02 -4.96
C SER A 88 5.23 -4.44 -3.56
N LEU A 89 4.90 -5.29 -2.59
CA LEU A 89 5.27 -5.13 -1.20
C LEU A 89 6.41 -6.12 -0.96
N PRO A 90 7.67 -5.69 -0.89
CA PRO A 90 8.77 -6.58 -0.61
C PRO A 90 8.58 -7.14 0.81
N HIS A 91 8.69 -8.47 0.94
CA HIS A 91 8.87 -9.08 2.24
C HIS A 91 10.21 -8.63 2.84
N PRO A 92 10.29 -8.48 4.17
CA PRO A 92 11.57 -8.25 4.85
C PRO A 92 12.56 -9.40 4.60
#